data_AF-A0A954A9U8-F1
#
_entry.id   AF-A0A954A9U8-F1
#
_cell.length_a   1.000
_cell.length_b   1.000
_cell.length_c   1.000
_cell.angle_alpha   90.00
_cell.angle_beta   90.00
_cell.angle_gamma   90.00
#
_symmetry.space_group_name_H-M   'P 1'
#
loop_
_entity.id
_entity.type
_entity.pdbx_description
1 polymer ?
#
loop_
_entity_poly.entity_id
_entity_poly.type
_entity_poly.pdbx_seq_one_letter_code
_entity_poly.pdbx_strand_id
1 'polypeptide(L)'
;MRRSGPAPWTLFATLAWITVVAFGLEAVSRSIASAQTDPAGAGATDEVAPGDGFKPAIVETAPDGARKLLLGYGINNYGYIDVCGCKHKKIRQGSITRRASLLRQLRIHHPHMVLIDAGNTLFGREDRTAKDHERPQLIEKAKVLVEAYNRMGY
;
A
#
# COMPACT_ATOMS: atom_id res chain seq x y z
N MET A 1 32.68 10.11 -54.70
CA MET A 1 31.63 9.94 -53.67
C MET A 1 32.05 8.83 -52.70
N ARG A 2 32.54 9.17 -51.51
CA ARG A 2 32.82 8.19 -50.43
C ARG A 2 31.60 8.12 -49.51
N ARG A 3 31.00 6.94 -49.36
CA ARG A 3 29.95 6.68 -48.36
C ARG A 3 30.61 6.45 -47.00
N SER A 4 30.30 7.29 -46.03
CA SER A 4 30.67 7.13 -44.61
C SER A 4 29.79 6.06 -43.96
N GLY A 5 30.39 4.94 -43.54
CA GLY A 5 29.71 3.95 -42.70
C GLY A 5 29.62 4.42 -41.23
N PRO A 6 28.64 3.92 -40.46
CA PRO A 6 28.49 4.30 -39.05
C PRO A 6 29.66 3.77 -38.20
N ALA A 7 30.05 4.59 -37.22
CA ALA A 7 31.19 4.34 -36.34
C ALA A 7 30.93 3.20 -35.34
N PRO A 8 31.95 2.40 -34.96
CA PRO A 8 31.82 1.12 -34.26
C PRO A 8 31.31 1.19 -32.80
N TRP A 9 31.09 2.38 -32.25
CA TRP A 9 30.63 2.56 -30.87
C TRP A 9 29.09 2.51 -30.72
N THR A 10 28.32 2.59 -31.82
CA THR A 10 26.85 2.51 -31.77
C THR A 10 26.32 1.08 -31.56
N LEU A 11 27.11 0.06 -31.95
CA LEU A 11 26.74 -1.36 -31.78
C LEU A 11 26.82 -1.84 -30.32
N PHE A 12 27.71 -1.27 -29.51
CA PHE A 12 27.85 -1.64 -28.10
C PHE A 12 26.71 -1.08 -27.22
N ALA A 13 26.20 0.10 -27.55
CA ALA A 13 25.09 0.72 -26.81
C ALA A 13 23.77 -0.02 -27.02
N THR A 14 23.53 -0.60 -28.20
CA THR A 14 22.30 -1.36 -28.49
C THR A 14 22.25 -2.73 -27.80
N LEU A 15 23.39 -3.37 -27.58
CA LEU A 15 23.45 -4.68 -26.90
C LEU A 15 23.21 -4.58 -25.38
N ALA A 16 23.63 -3.48 -24.74
CA ALA A 16 23.44 -3.27 -23.31
C ALA A 16 21.97 -3.02 -22.91
N TRP A 17 21.15 -2.46 -23.81
CA TRP A 17 19.72 -2.26 -23.55
C TRP A 17 18.90 -3.54 -23.69
N ILE A 18 19.30 -4.46 -24.56
CA ILE A 18 18.57 -5.72 -24.79
C ILE A 18 18.66 -6.66 -23.58
N THR A 19 19.79 -6.68 -22.87
CA THR A 19 19.97 -7.51 -21.66
C THR A 19 19.19 -7.00 -20.44
N VAL A 20 19.01 -5.68 -20.29
CA VAL A 20 18.22 -5.11 -19.17
C VAL A 20 16.72 -5.37 -19.36
N VAL A 21 16.22 -5.31 -20.61
CA VAL A 21 14.80 -5.60 -20.90
C VAL A 21 14.50 -7.10 -20.71
N ALA A 22 15.41 -8.00 -21.07
CA ALA A 22 15.21 -9.44 -20.90
C ALA A 22 15.11 -9.86 -19.42
N PHE A 23 15.97 -9.33 -18.54
CA PHE A 23 15.91 -9.63 -17.10
C PHE A 23 14.72 -8.97 -16.39
N GLY A 24 14.29 -7.79 -16.84
CA GLY A 24 13.10 -7.13 -16.29
C GLY A 24 11.80 -7.86 -16.59
N LEU A 25 11.68 -8.48 -17.77
CA LEU A 25 10.44 -9.17 -18.19
C LEU A 25 10.22 -10.50 -17.45
N GLU A 26 11.29 -11.21 -17.11
CA GLU A 26 11.21 -12.51 -16.41
C GLU A 26 10.83 -12.35 -14.93
N ALA A 27 11.29 -11.26 -14.28
CA ALA A 27 10.91 -10.91 -12.91
C ALA A 27 9.44 -10.50 -12.78
N VAL A 28 8.91 -9.75 -13.77
CA VAL A 28 7.49 -9.35 -13.80
C VAL A 28 6.58 -10.55 -14.07
N SER A 29 6.99 -11.47 -14.95
CA SER A 29 6.21 -12.66 -15.29
C SER A 29 6.00 -13.59 -14.09
N ARG A 30 7.01 -13.76 -13.23
CA ARG A 30 6.88 -14.57 -12.00
C ARG A 30 6.00 -13.91 -10.93
N SER A 31 5.94 -12.58 -10.87
CA SER A 31 5.10 -11.88 -9.91
C SER A 31 3.62 -11.87 -10.31
N ILE A 32 3.30 -11.97 -11.60
CA ILE A 32 1.91 -12.05 -12.09
C ILE A 32 1.37 -13.47 -11.95
N ALA A 33 2.20 -14.50 -12.12
CA ALA A 33 1.78 -15.90 -11.97
C ALA A 33 1.33 -16.28 -10.55
N SER A 34 1.73 -15.53 -9.52
CA SER A 34 1.26 -15.75 -8.14
C SER A 34 0.01 -14.94 -7.76
N ALA A 35 -0.50 -14.10 -8.66
CA ALA A 35 -1.60 -13.17 -8.36
C ALA A 35 -2.97 -13.63 -8.88
N GLN A 36 -3.07 -14.79 -9.53
CA GLN A 36 -4.35 -15.37 -9.99
C GLN A 36 -4.72 -16.60 -9.17
N THR A 37 -5.31 -16.35 -8.00
CA THR A 37 -6.36 -17.20 -7.45
C THR A 37 -7.49 -16.27 -7.01
N ASP A 38 -8.44 -16.02 -7.90
CA ASP A 38 -9.76 -15.57 -7.48
C ASP A 38 -10.41 -16.69 -6.67
N PRO A 39 -11.18 -16.34 -5.63
CA PRO A 39 -12.48 -16.97 -5.54
C PRO A 39 -13.57 -15.89 -5.49
N ALA A 40 -14.32 -15.81 -6.57
CA ALA A 40 -15.67 -15.33 -6.53
C ALA A 40 -16.51 -16.25 -5.64
N GLY A 41 -17.12 -15.69 -4.60
CA GLY A 41 -18.39 -16.15 -4.01
C GLY A 41 -18.43 -17.56 -3.42
N ALA A 42 -18.12 -17.68 -2.13
CA ALA A 42 -18.81 -18.60 -1.25
C ALA A 42 -18.89 -17.97 0.14
N GLY A 43 -20.10 -17.84 0.68
CA GLY A 43 -20.30 -17.42 2.06
C GLY A 43 -19.66 -18.45 2.99
N ALA A 44 -18.54 -18.09 3.59
CA ALA A 44 -17.98 -18.77 4.74
C ALA A 44 -18.21 -17.85 5.94
N THR A 45 -19.21 -18.20 6.74
CA THR A 45 -19.31 -17.75 8.12
C THR A 45 -18.20 -18.43 8.91
N ASP A 46 -16.98 -17.93 8.80
CA ASP A 46 -15.94 -18.25 9.77
C ASP A 46 -16.13 -17.32 10.96
N GLU A 47 -16.75 -17.86 12.01
CA GLU A 47 -16.55 -17.35 13.35
C GLU A 47 -15.05 -17.41 13.66
N VAL A 48 -14.37 -16.28 13.48
CA VAL A 48 -13.00 -16.11 13.98
C VAL A 48 -13.06 -16.22 15.50
N ALA A 49 -12.63 -17.36 16.01
CA ALA A 49 -12.50 -17.60 17.43
C ALA A 49 -11.63 -16.48 18.06
N PRO A 50 -12.02 -15.93 19.22
CA PRO A 50 -11.26 -14.88 19.87
C PRO A 50 -10.01 -15.50 20.50
N GLY A 51 -8.93 -15.63 19.73
CA GLY A 51 -7.71 -16.27 20.22
C GLY A 51 -6.55 -16.32 19.23
N ASP A 52 -6.82 -16.30 17.93
CA ASP A 52 -5.76 -16.39 16.92
C ASP A 52 -5.17 -15.01 16.62
N GLY A 53 -4.53 -14.45 17.66
CA GLY A 53 -3.68 -13.28 17.51
C GLY A 53 -2.63 -13.55 16.44
N PHE A 54 -2.41 -12.55 15.58
CA PHE A 54 -1.30 -12.51 14.64
C PHE A 54 -0.01 -12.95 15.36
N LYS A 55 0.49 -14.14 15.00
CA LYS A 55 1.76 -14.66 15.51
C LYS A 55 2.86 -14.12 14.59
N PRO A 56 3.63 -13.08 14.99
CA PRO A 56 4.69 -12.58 14.14
C PRO A 56 5.68 -13.72 13.87
N ALA A 57 6.05 -13.92 12.61
CA ALA A 57 7.19 -14.75 12.27
C ALA A 57 8.44 -14.05 12.79
N ILE A 58 8.93 -14.49 13.95
CA ILE A 58 10.17 -13.97 14.54
C ILE A 58 11.31 -14.66 13.80
N VAL A 59 11.99 -13.92 12.93
CA VAL A 59 13.28 -14.36 12.37
C VAL A 59 14.32 -14.13 13.47
N GLU A 60 14.75 -15.21 14.12
CA GLU A 60 15.45 -15.17 15.42
C GLU A 60 16.94 -14.81 15.37
N THR A 61 17.57 -14.64 14.20
CA THR A 61 19.00 -14.31 14.15
C THR A 61 19.26 -13.11 13.25
N ALA A 62 19.14 -11.93 13.86
CA ALA A 62 19.64 -10.72 13.25
C ALA A 62 21.17 -10.65 13.46
N PRO A 63 21.97 -10.37 12.42
CA PRO A 63 23.43 -10.29 12.55
C PRO A 63 23.88 -9.16 13.49
N ASP A 64 25.12 -9.23 13.97
CA ASP A 64 25.69 -8.18 14.83
C ASP A 64 25.60 -6.80 14.17
N GLY A 65 25.04 -5.84 14.92
CA GLY A 65 24.75 -4.49 14.42
C GLY A 65 23.40 -4.32 13.72
N ALA A 66 22.57 -5.36 13.63
CA ALA A 66 21.23 -5.25 13.07
C ALA A 66 20.32 -4.34 13.92
N ARG A 67 19.57 -3.46 13.22
CA ARG A 67 18.58 -2.58 13.83
C ARG A 67 17.17 -3.12 13.58
N LYS A 68 16.29 -2.98 14.57
CA LYS A 68 14.88 -3.33 14.43
C LYS A 68 14.16 -2.19 13.70
N LEU A 69 13.51 -2.51 12.59
CA LEU A 69 12.63 -1.61 11.85
C LEU A 69 11.18 -2.07 12.05
N LEU A 70 10.30 -1.16 12.47
CA LEU A 70 8.86 -1.40 12.47
C LEU A 70 8.28 -0.88 11.16
N LEU A 71 7.69 -1.77 10.35
CA LEU A 71 6.93 -1.40 9.18
C LEU A 71 5.43 -1.42 9.51
N GLY A 72 4.79 -0.25 9.48
CA GLY A 72 3.34 -0.15 9.51
C GLY A 72 2.80 0.13 8.11
N TYR A 73 1.73 -0.54 7.71
CA TYR A 73 1.08 -0.26 6.43
C TYR A 73 -0.43 -0.08 6.60
N GLY A 74 -1.00 0.85 5.84
CA GLY A 74 -2.43 1.03 5.67
C GLY A 74 -2.83 0.75 4.23
N ILE A 75 -4.07 0.35 4.01
CA ILE A 75 -4.66 0.18 2.69
C ILE A 75 -6.16 0.48 2.77
N ASN A 76 -6.76 0.90 1.67
CA ASN A 76 -8.22 0.92 1.51
C ASN A 76 -8.93 1.80 2.54
N ASN A 77 -8.41 3.01 2.78
CA ASN A 77 -9.09 3.98 3.64
C ASN A 77 -10.39 4.52 3.02
N TYR A 78 -10.52 4.51 1.69
CA TYR A 78 -11.71 4.89 0.93
C TYR A 78 -12.33 6.23 1.32
N GLY A 79 -11.50 7.19 1.74
CA GLY A 79 -11.94 8.49 2.22
C GLY A 79 -12.66 8.45 3.58
N TYR A 80 -12.64 7.36 4.34
CA TYR A 80 -13.23 7.34 5.69
C TYR A 80 -12.38 8.18 6.66
N ILE A 81 -13.00 9.20 7.24
CA ILE A 81 -12.41 10.03 8.32
C ILE A 81 -12.88 9.52 9.68
N ASP A 82 -14.19 9.24 9.78
CA ASP A 82 -14.82 8.80 11.01
C ASP A 82 -15.00 7.29 11.09
N VAL A 83 -15.48 6.85 12.26
CA VAL A 83 -15.89 5.46 12.47
C VAL A 83 -16.98 5.09 11.50
N CYS A 84 -16.79 3.96 10.80
CA CYS A 84 -17.83 3.43 9.92
C CYS A 84 -19.01 2.94 10.79
N GLY A 85 -20.21 3.41 10.44
CA GLY A 85 -21.46 3.05 11.11
C GLY A 85 -22.06 1.72 10.65
N CYS A 86 -21.24 0.68 10.40
CA CYS A 86 -21.74 -0.65 10.06
C CYS A 86 -22.76 -1.11 11.12
N LYS A 87 -24.06 -1.09 10.79
CA LYS A 87 -25.17 -1.34 11.74
C LYS A 87 -25.05 -2.68 12.46
N HIS A 88 -24.50 -3.69 11.79
CA HIS A 88 -24.38 -5.05 12.31
C HIS A 88 -23.08 -5.32 13.09
N LYS A 89 -22.13 -4.37 13.13
CA LYS A 89 -20.87 -4.55 13.87
C LYS A 89 -21.01 -4.01 15.29
N LYS A 90 -20.82 -4.91 16.26
CA LYS A 90 -20.79 -4.57 17.71
C LYS A 90 -19.69 -3.54 18.04
N ILE A 91 -18.55 -3.64 17.36
CA ILE A 91 -17.43 -2.70 17.46
C ILE A 91 -17.36 -1.90 16.16
N ARG A 92 -17.59 -0.59 16.23
CA ARG A 92 -17.38 0.31 15.10
C ARG A 92 -15.90 0.33 14.75
N GLN A 93 -15.57 0.10 13.48
CA GLN A 93 -14.19 0.05 12.99
C GLN A 93 -13.81 1.35 12.27
N GLY A 94 -12.51 1.59 12.12
CA GLY A 94 -11.96 2.73 11.41
C GLY A 94 -11.78 3.98 12.27
N SER A 95 -11.98 5.14 11.64
CA SER A 95 -11.54 6.47 12.05
C SER A 95 -10.03 6.72 11.96
N ILE A 96 -9.70 7.85 11.33
CA ILE A 96 -8.35 8.39 11.25
C ILE A 96 -7.82 8.78 12.64
N THR A 97 -8.71 9.19 13.56
CA THR A 97 -8.34 9.58 14.93
C THR A 97 -7.82 8.38 15.72
N ARG A 98 -8.49 7.24 15.64
CA ARG A 98 -8.06 6.00 16.30
C ARG A 98 -6.72 5.50 15.75
N ARG A 99 -6.55 5.60 14.43
CA ARG A 99 -5.27 5.28 13.79
C ARG A 99 -4.16 6.20 14.30
N ALA A 100 -4.39 7.51 14.33
CA ALA A 100 -3.42 8.48 14.83
C ALA A 100 -3.01 8.19 16.28
N SER A 101 -3.96 7.84 17.15
CA SER A 101 -3.68 7.45 18.54
C SER A 101 -2.81 6.20 18.63
N LEU A 102 -3.11 5.16 17.84
CA LEU A 102 -2.29 3.95 17.79
C LEU A 102 -0.86 4.26 17.29
N LEU A 103 -0.74 5.02 16.21
CA LEU A 103 0.57 5.40 15.65
C LEU A 103 1.41 6.21 16.65
N ARG A 104 0.77 7.11 17.41
CA ARG A 104 1.44 7.86 18.48
C ARG A 104 1.98 6.93 19.56
N GLN A 105 1.23 5.92 19.97
CA GLN A 105 1.67 4.93 20.95
C GLN A 105 2.82 4.08 20.40
N LEU A 106 2.71 3.59 19.16
CA LEU A 106 3.74 2.78 18.52
C LEU A 106 5.06 3.53 18.39
N ARG A 107 5.04 4.82 18.04
CA ARG A 107 6.25 5.65 17.92
C ARG A 107 7.02 5.82 19.23
N ILE A 108 6.35 5.77 20.38
CA ILE A 108 7.01 5.84 21.69
C ILE A 108 7.89 4.60 21.92
N HIS A 109 7.43 3.43 21.48
CA HIS A 109 8.13 2.15 21.68
C HIS A 109 9.04 1.76 20.50
N HIS A 110 8.79 2.32 19.32
CA HIS A 110 9.46 1.97 18.07
C HIS A 110 9.95 3.25 17.35
N PRO A 111 11.13 3.78 17.73
CA PRO A 111 11.66 5.01 17.14
C PRO A 111 12.07 4.85 15.67
N HIS A 112 12.35 3.62 15.24
CA HIS A 112 12.66 3.28 13.85
C HIS A 112 11.41 2.68 13.19
N MET A 113 10.46 3.54 12.88
CA MET A 113 9.18 3.16 12.27
C MET A 113 9.03 3.81 10.90
N VAL A 114 8.61 3.01 9.92
CA VAL A 114 8.23 3.47 8.59
C VAL A 114 6.75 3.18 8.38
N LEU A 115 6.03 4.17 7.84
CA LEU A 115 4.63 4.06 7.48
C LEU A 115 4.48 4.06 5.96
N ILE A 116 3.63 3.17 5.46
CA ILE A 116 3.30 3.09 4.03
C ILE A 116 1.79 3.08 3.87
N ASP A 117 1.29 3.84 2.90
CA ASP A 117 -0.09 3.74 2.44
C ASP A 117 -0.11 3.03 1.07
N ALA A 118 -0.77 1.87 1.00
CA ALA A 118 -0.86 1.05 -0.20
C ALA A 118 -1.98 1.49 -1.16
N GLY A 119 -2.56 2.67 -0.93
CA GLY A 119 -3.53 3.30 -1.83
C GLY A 119 -5.00 3.05 -1.50
N ASN A 120 -5.86 3.48 -2.42
CA ASN A 120 -7.32 3.59 -2.25
C ASN A 120 -7.71 4.42 -1.02
N THR A 121 -7.02 5.54 -0.81
CA THR A 121 -7.10 6.25 0.47
C THR A 121 -8.03 7.44 0.47
N LEU A 122 -8.08 8.19 -0.62
CA LEU A 122 -8.79 9.47 -0.71
C LEU A 122 -10.26 9.31 -1.07
N PHE A 123 -10.58 8.36 -1.96
CA PHE A 123 -11.91 8.21 -2.55
C PHE A 123 -12.37 6.76 -2.50
N GLY A 124 -13.65 6.56 -2.19
CA GLY A 124 -14.33 5.28 -2.24
C GLY A 124 -14.79 4.91 -3.66
N ARG A 125 -15.33 3.70 -3.79
CA ARG A 125 -15.88 3.21 -5.08
C ARG A 125 -17.03 4.08 -5.58
N GLU A 126 -17.90 4.52 -4.68
CA GLU A 126 -19.10 5.32 -4.99
C GLU A 126 -18.76 6.76 -5.39
N ASP A 127 -17.63 7.30 -4.90
CA ASP A 127 -17.17 8.66 -5.19
C ASP A 127 -16.85 8.86 -6.68
N ARG A 128 -16.57 7.78 -7.43
CA ARG A 128 -16.31 7.83 -8.88
C ARG A 128 -17.53 8.28 -9.68
N THR A 129 -18.72 8.01 -9.17
CA THR A 129 -20.01 8.34 -9.81
C THR A 129 -20.70 9.53 -9.15
N ALA A 130 -19.98 10.27 -8.30
CA ALA A 130 -20.52 11.43 -7.61
C ALA A 130 -21.01 12.50 -8.60
N LYS A 131 -22.14 13.12 -8.26
CA LYS A 131 -22.75 14.20 -9.03
C LYS A 131 -21.85 15.43 -9.00
N ASP A 132 -21.98 16.30 -10.00
CA ASP A 132 -21.08 17.47 -10.12
C ASP A 132 -21.09 18.39 -8.91
N HIS A 133 -22.23 18.51 -8.21
CA HIS A 133 -22.32 19.32 -6.98
C HIS A 133 -21.69 18.65 -5.75
N GLU A 134 -21.47 17.33 -5.77
CA GLU A 134 -20.85 16.57 -4.67
C GLU A 134 -19.31 16.58 -4.81
N ARG A 135 -18.80 16.71 -6.03
CA ARG A 135 -17.36 16.69 -6.33
C ARG A 135 -16.53 17.69 -5.52
N PRO A 136 -16.93 18.97 -5.36
CA PRO A 136 -16.18 19.91 -4.54
C PRO A 136 -16.03 19.44 -3.09
N GLN A 137 -17.09 18.87 -2.51
CA GLN A 137 -17.07 18.38 -1.13
C GLN A 137 -16.14 17.17 -0.97
N LEU A 138 -16.13 16.26 -1.95
CA LEU A 138 -15.21 15.12 -1.97
C LEU A 138 -13.74 15.57 -2.07
N ILE A 139 -13.45 16.61 -2.86
CA ILE A 139 -12.11 17.19 -2.96
C ILE A 139 -11.68 17.81 -1.63
N GLU A 140 -12.53 18.60 -0.99
CA GLU A 140 -12.22 19.19 0.33
C GLU A 140 -12.00 18.11 1.40
N LYS A 141 -12.83 17.07 1.39
CA LYS A 141 -12.66 15.90 2.26
C LYS A 141 -11.31 15.21 2.01
N ALA A 142 -10.91 15.04 0.76
CA ALA A 142 -9.61 14.48 0.41
C ALA A 142 -8.45 15.35 0.91
N LYS A 143 -8.54 16.68 0.80
CA LYS A 143 -7.53 17.60 1.34
C LYS A 143 -7.36 17.45 2.85
N VAL A 144 -8.46 17.37 3.59
CA VAL A 144 -8.43 17.12 5.05
C VAL A 144 -7.75 15.78 5.35
N LEU A 145 -8.03 14.74 4.55
CA LEU A 145 -7.40 13.44 4.72
C LEU A 145 -5.89 13.49 4.46
N VAL A 146 -5.46 14.16 3.39
CA VAL A 146 -4.02 14.36 3.09
C VAL A 146 -3.33 15.08 4.24
N GLU A 147 -3.92 16.18 4.73
CA GLU A 147 -3.37 16.92 5.87
C GLU A 147 -3.26 16.04 7.12
N ALA A 148 -4.27 15.21 7.39
CA ALA A 148 -4.22 14.27 8.51
C ALA A 148 -3.13 13.19 8.34
N TYR A 149 -2.91 12.67 7.13
CA TYR A 149 -1.83 11.71 6.85
C TYR A 149 -0.45 12.35 7.05
N ASN A 150 -0.26 13.58 6.55
CA ASN A 150 0.97 14.34 6.76
C ASN A 150 1.26 14.53 8.27
N ARG A 151 0.25 14.90 9.06
CA ARG A 151 0.38 15.03 10.52
C ARG A 151 0.61 13.71 11.23
N MET A 152 0.06 12.62 10.71
CA MET A 152 0.37 11.27 11.17
C MET A 152 1.77 10.83 10.76
N GLY A 153 2.48 11.54 9.88
CA GLY A 153 3.84 11.19 9.43
C GLY A 153 3.88 9.94 8.56
N TYR A 154 2.88 9.79 7.69
CA TYR A 154 2.97 8.96 6.49
C TYR A 154 3.95 9.57 5.48
#